data_AF-A0A920VDU6-F1
#
_entry.id   AF-A0A920VDU6-F1
#
_cell.length_a   1.000
_cell.length_b   1.000
_cell.length_c   1.000
_cell.angle_alpha   90.00
_cell.angle_beta   90.00
_cell.angle_gamma   90.00
#
_symmetry.space_group_name_H-M   'P 1'
#
loop_
_entity.id
_entity.type
_entity.pdbx_description
1 polymer ?
#
loop_
_entity_poly.entity_id
_entity_poly.type
_entity_poly.pdbx_seq_one_letter_code
_entity_poly.pdbx_strand_id
1 'polypeptide(L)' 'MGSVFAPNHKGMPILEKEDEMDFLHQQVLTARDVQGSPLADFWYGGLNYQIEHHLFPNMPRNNLKSCQVYRRGFLC' A
#
# COMPACT_ATOMS: atom_id res chain seq x y z
N MET A 1 10.98 -14.77 -2.30
CA MET A 1 9.85 -13.82 -2.46
C MET A 1 10.08 -12.46 -1.79
N GLY A 2 11.18 -12.19 -1.07
CA GLY A 2 11.35 -10.90 -0.37
C GLY A 2 11.45 -9.66 -1.28
N SER A 3 11.98 -9.78 -2.48
CA SER A 3 12.13 -8.67 -3.43
C SER A 3 10.81 -8.08 -3.93
N VAL A 4 9.72 -8.86 -3.88
CA VAL A 4 8.40 -8.46 -4.37
C VAL A 4 7.61 -7.68 -3.30
N PHE A 5 7.87 -7.96 -2.02
CA PHE A 5 7.16 -7.32 -0.90
C PHE A 5 7.99 -6.23 -0.21
N ALA A 6 9.31 -6.38 -0.18
CA ALA A 6 10.20 -5.46 0.51
C ALA A 6 10.00 -3.98 0.09
N PRO A 7 9.76 -3.63 -1.19
CA PRO A 7 9.60 -2.23 -1.58
C PRO A 7 8.42 -1.54 -0.88
N ASN A 8 7.37 -2.29 -0.53
CA ASN A 8 6.14 -1.70 -0.02
C ASN A 8 6.25 -1.21 1.45
N HIS A 9 7.18 -1.75 2.24
CA HIS A 9 7.34 -1.37 3.66
C HIS A 9 8.78 -0.96 4.03
N LYS A 10 9.78 -1.37 3.24
CA LYS A 10 11.18 -1.12 3.59
C LYS A 10 11.51 0.37 3.48
N GLY A 11 11.94 0.95 4.61
CA GLY A 11 12.28 2.36 4.71
C GLY A 11 11.08 3.28 4.93
N MET A 12 9.94 2.75 5.36
CA MET A 12 8.82 3.55 5.89
C MET A 12 9.04 3.83 7.39
N PRO A 13 8.46 4.92 7.93
CA PRO A 13 8.41 5.18 9.37
C PRO A 13 7.91 3.99 10.18
N ILE A 14 8.51 3.79 11.34
CA ILE A 14 8.01 2.89 12.38
C ILE A 14 7.24 3.79 13.35
N LEU A 15 5.96 3.47 13.56
CA LEU A 15 5.13 4.20 14.52
C LEU A 15 5.40 3.68 15.93
N GLU A 16 5.61 4.59 16.86
CA GLU A 16 5.73 4.29 18.28
C GLU A 16 4.34 4.20 18.91
N LYS A 17 4.25 3.65 20.12
CA LYS A 17 2.94 3.41 20.77
C LYS A 17 2.22 4.72 21.13
N GLU A 18 2.98 5.81 21.22
CA GLU A 18 2.51 7.16 21.54
C GLU A 18 2.03 7.94 20.31
N ASP A 19 2.23 7.42 19.09
CA ASP A 19 1.73 8.04 17.86
C ASP A 19 0.21 7.84 17.75
N GLU A 20 -0.58 8.86 18.13
CA GLU A 20 -2.02 8.89 17.89
C GLU A 20 -2.33 9.07 16.40
N MET A 21 -2.32 7.99 15.63
CA MET A 21 -2.65 7.96 14.21
C MET A 21 -3.87 7.07 13.95
N ASP A 22 -4.83 7.55 13.15
CA ASP A 22 -5.94 6.71 12.70
C ASP A 22 -5.48 5.60 11.74
N PHE A 23 -6.30 4.57 11.58
CA PHE A 23 -5.97 3.38 10.79
C PHE A 23 -5.54 3.71 9.35
N LEU A 24 -6.16 4.69 8.72
CA LEU A 24 -5.91 5.05 7.32
C LEU A 24 -4.58 5.79 7.19
N HIS A 25 -4.28 6.73 8.09
CA HIS A 25 -2.97 7.36 8.16
C HIS A 25 -1.86 6.35 8.42
N GLN A 26 -2.06 5.38 9.32
CA GLN A 26 -1.09 4.31 9.53
C GLN A 26 -0.81 3.54 8.22
N GLN A 27 -1.84 3.22 7.44
CA GLN A 27 -1.65 2.48 6.19
C GLN A 27 -0.92 3.31 5.12
N VAL A 28 -1.22 4.60 5.02
CA VAL A 28 -0.59 5.50 4.03
C VAL A 28 0.85 5.86 4.43
N LEU A 29 1.14 6.02 5.71
CA LEU A 29 2.46 6.45 6.20
C LEU A 29 3.43 5.29 6.43
N THR A 30 2.96 4.07 6.68
CA THR A 30 3.83 2.90 6.94
C THR A 30 3.92 1.94 5.75
N ALA A 31 3.21 2.23 4.66
CA ALA A 31 3.29 1.50 3.40
C ALA A 31 3.46 2.45 2.21
N ARG A 32 3.85 1.91 1.07
CA ARG A 32 3.86 2.61 -0.20
C ARG A 32 3.42 1.67 -1.31
N ASP A 33 2.89 2.26 -2.38
CA ASP A 33 2.68 1.54 -3.63
C ASP A 33 3.93 1.61 -4.50
N VAL A 34 4.17 0.58 -5.30
CA VAL A 34 5.14 0.62 -6.40
C VAL A 34 4.43 1.13 -7.64
N GLN A 35 5.08 2.04 -8.39
CA GLN A 35 4.49 2.70 -9.56
C GLN A 35 3.79 1.70 -10.49
N GLY A 36 2.48 1.90 -10.65
CA GLY A 36 1.64 1.03 -11.45
C GLY A 36 2.02 1.09 -12.93
N SER A 37 2.38 -0.06 -13.49
CA SER A 37 2.51 -0.30 -14.93
C SER A 37 2.16 -1.77 -15.18
N PRO A 38 1.71 -2.17 -16.39
CA PRO A 38 1.42 -3.58 -16.66
C PRO A 38 2.60 -4.51 -16.38
N LEU A 39 3.82 -4.02 -16.59
CA LEU A 39 5.05 -4.74 -16.26
C LEU A 39 5.21 -4.88 -14.74
N ALA A 40 5.01 -3.81 -13.98
CA ALA A 40 5.04 -3.87 -12.52
C ALA A 40 3.91 -4.78 -11.98
N ASP A 41 2.69 -4.68 -12.50
CA ASP A 41 1.56 -5.51 -12.07
C ASP A 41 1.84 -7.01 -12.28
N PHE A 42 2.51 -7.36 -13.40
CA PHE A 42 2.97 -8.72 -13.68
C PHE A 42 4.10 -9.16 -12.75
N TRP A 43 5.14 -8.33 -12.56
CA TRP A 43 6.29 -8.65 -11.72
C TRP A 43 5.97 -8.73 -10.24
N TYR A 44 5.02 -7.91 -9.79
CA TYR A 44 4.57 -7.85 -8.41
C TYR A 44 3.34 -8.73 -8.15
N GLY A 45 2.71 -9.31 -9.18
CA GLY A 45 1.54 -10.17 -9.01
C GLY A 45 0.37 -9.47 -8.30
N GLY A 46 0.21 -8.16 -8.54
CA GLY A 46 -0.78 -7.29 -7.89
C GLY A 46 -0.47 -6.92 -6.44
N LEU A 47 0.75 -7.18 -5.94
CA LEU A 47 1.22 -6.80 -4.60
C LEU A 47 1.89 -5.42 -4.55
N ASN A 48 1.83 -4.69 -5.65
CA ASN A 48 2.32 -3.31 -5.77
C ASN A 48 1.32 -2.27 -5.22
N TYR A 49 0.18 -2.71 -4.71
CA TYR A 49 -0.93 -1.90 -4.15
C TYR A 49 -1.11 -2.18 -2.66
N GLN A 50 -0.08 -1.86 -1.86
CA GLN A 50 -0.03 -2.28 -0.46
C GLN A 50 -1.01 -1.50 0.41
N ILE A 51 -1.17 -0.21 0.12
CA ILE A 51 -2.10 0.66 0.84
C ILE A 51 -3.52 0.12 0.63
N GLU A 52 -3.92 -0.14 -0.61
CA GLU A 52 -5.26 -0.65 -0.92
C GLU A 52 -5.48 -2.06 -0.39
N HIS A 53 -4.44 -2.91 -0.38
CA HIS A 53 -4.54 -4.25 0.20
C HIS A 53 -4.87 -4.19 1.69
N HIS A 54 -4.28 -3.26 2.44
CA HIS A 54 -4.54 -3.10 3.87
C HIS A 54 -5.92 -2.48 4.14
N LEU A 55 -6.38 -1.56 3.28
CA LEU A 55 -7.72 -0.98 3.37
C LEU A 55 -8.82 -1.98 2.98
N PHE A 56 -8.54 -2.86 2.02
CA PHE A 56 -9.51 -3.81 1.46
C PHE A 56 -8.93 -5.24 1.39
N PRO A 57 -8.67 -5.90 2.54
CA PRO A 57 -7.98 -7.19 2.57
C PRO A 57 -8.71 -8.32 1.84
N ASN A 58 -10.05 -8.24 1.77
CA ASN A 58 -10.89 -9.21 1.07
C ASN A 58 -11.06 -8.92 -0.43
N MET A 59 -10.53 -7.81 -0.93
CA MET A 59 -10.67 -7.43 -2.33
C MET A 59 -9.71 -8.22 -3.22
N PRO A 60 -10.18 -8.75 -4.37
CA PRO A 60 -9.30 -9.33 -5.38
C PRO A 60 -8.21 -8.35 -5.84
N ARG A 61 -6.96 -8.81 -5.95
CA ARG A 61 -5.79 -7.97 -6.25
C ARG A 61 -5.91 -7.18 -7.56
N ASN A 62 -6.58 -7.75 -8.56
CA ASN A 62 -6.85 -7.09 -9.84
C ASN A 62 -7.76 -5.86 -9.72
N ASN A 63 -8.54 -5.76 -8.63
CA ASN A 63 -9.41 -4.62 -8.37
C ASN A 63 -8.75 -3.56 -7.49
N LEU A 64 -7.62 -3.84 -6.82
CA LEU A 64 -6.98 -2.89 -5.91
C LEU A 64 -6.59 -1.57 -6.59
N LYS A 65 -6.20 -1.62 -7.88
CA LYS A 65 -5.90 -0.42 -8.66
C LYS A 65 -7.06 0.58 -8.71
N SER A 66 -8.30 0.11 -8.76
CA SER A 66 -9.47 1.01 -8.79
C SER A 66 -9.75 1.66 -7.44
N CYS A 67 -9.20 1.13 -6.35
CA CYS A 67 -9.33 1.69 -5.00
C CYS A 67 -8.34 2.82 -4.69
N GLN A 68 -7.38 3.09 -5.58
CA GLN A 68 -6.43 4.21 -5.41
C GLN A 68 -7.10 5.60 -5.34
N VAL A 69 -8.39 5.71 -5.65
CA VAL A 69 -9.18 6.93 -5.42
C VAL A 69 -9.30 7.24 -3.93
N TYR A 70 -9.42 6.23 -3.07
CA TYR A 70 -9.69 6.42 -1.64
C TYR A 70 -8.49 6.99 -0.87
N ARG A 71 -7.26 6.81 -1.36
CA ARG A 71 -6.04 7.36 -0.74
C ARG A 71 -5.86 8.86 -0.97
N ARG A 72 -6.50 9.44 -1.99
CA ARG A 72 -6.22 10.82 -2.44
C ARG A 72 -6.63 11.89 -1.42
N GLY A 73 -7.51 11.58 -0.48
CA GLY A 73 -7.91 12.50 0.59
C GLY A 73 -6.86 12.67 1.71
N PHE A 74 -5.80 11.86 1.71
CA PHE A 74 -4.83 11.74 2.81
C PHE A 74 -3.39 12.07 2.40
N LEU A 75 -3.18 12.43 1.13
CA LEU A 75 -1.92 12.94 0.59
C LEU A 75 -2.03 14.47 0.50
N CYS A 76 -2.00 15.14 1.65
CA CYS A 76 -1.81 16.59 1.76
C CYS A 76 -0.42 16.85 2.31
#